data_AF-A0A936B166-F1
#
_entry.id   AF-A0A936B166-F1
#
_cell.length_a   1.000
_cell.length_b   1.000
_cell.length_c   1.000
_cell.angle_alpha   90.00
_cell.angle_beta   90.00
_cell.angle_gamma   90.00
#
_symmetry.space_group_name_H-M   'P 1'
#
loop_
_entity.id
_entity.type
_entity.pdbx_description
1 polymer ?
#
loop_
_entity_poly.entity_id
_entity_poly.type
_entity_poly.pdbx_seq_one_letter_code
_entity_poly.pdbx_strand_id
1 'polypeptide(L)'
;MRQNGLSVLLIFVLSASTWAQQDISIHFAPKPVIIDGHLEEWQLPLEIKHTSSPFYRNQVLCGLYWDYEYLLAAFKVSDSQLCVNATGNNNTRLYLNDAIEMYIDCKNDSQDKMDLNDYQILISLTGEKTIFKGDKQQIQRGSHVPKDHEGTNIVIQTKSNINGTINDATDKDIEYTLEIAVPWSAIGIIPKEGFEFRIDLCNNDIDTTADMRSWADNYHPPSMNFVNVSGKSDFGFPDDWQSVRLMGSPDWKYSLYRTYQSSPFVLKFSFGILVLGLFAGLWYQHSQLRFFRNFPSKKQNAKLTGTDLDEPEPVATINKEVALTKEITHVKSYIQRHIDKDIPVEKLAAEINVSVRQLQRILKTELHLTPKQYITILKLEKAEEMLHQGQWTVSEVAFQCGFADPSYFGAVFKKYFGQSPAEYRKTIL
;
A
#
# COMPACT_ATOMS: atom_id res chain seq x y z
N MET A 1 -9.71 44.99 -60.71
CA MET A 1 -8.55 44.47 -59.95
C MET A 1 -8.34 45.41 -58.77
N ARG A 2 -8.96 45.14 -57.61
CA ARG A 2 -8.32 44.55 -56.42
C ARG A 2 -6.99 45.21 -56.05
N GLN A 3 -6.97 45.97 -54.96
CA GLN A 3 -6.07 45.71 -53.84
C GLN A 3 -6.73 46.19 -52.54
N ASN A 4 -6.88 45.23 -51.62
CA ASN A 4 -7.42 45.39 -50.29
C ASN A 4 -6.29 45.92 -49.38
N GLY A 5 -6.50 47.07 -48.74
CA GLY A 5 -5.69 47.49 -47.60
C GLY A 5 -6.39 47.07 -46.32
N LEU A 6 -6.00 45.93 -45.74
CA LEU A 6 -6.38 45.58 -44.36
C LEU A 6 -5.66 46.53 -43.41
N SER A 7 -6.41 47.39 -42.72
CA SER A 7 -5.94 48.06 -41.51
C SER A 7 -5.89 47.03 -40.38
N VAL A 8 -4.70 46.52 -40.08
CA VAL A 8 -4.46 45.74 -38.86
C VAL A 8 -4.38 46.73 -37.70
N LEU A 9 -5.46 46.80 -36.92
CA LEU A 9 -5.48 47.49 -35.63
C LEU A 9 -4.64 46.65 -34.67
N LEU A 10 -3.39 47.04 -34.43
CA LEU A 10 -2.53 46.48 -33.39
C LEU A 10 -3.12 46.89 -32.02
N ILE A 11 -3.94 46.01 -31.46
CA ILE A 11 -4.35 46.11 -30.06
C ILE A 11 -3.12 45.76 -29.23
N PHE A 12 -2.43 46.77 -28.73
CA PHE A 12 -1.52 46.61 -27.60
C PHE A 12 -2.36 46.26 -26.38
N VAL A 13 -2.55 44.96 -26.13
CA VAL A 13 -2.91 44.49 -24.79
C VAL A 13 -1.67 44.71 -23.94
N LEU A 14 -1.61 45.87 -23.27
CA LEU A 14 -0.81 46.02 -22.07
C LEU A 14 -1.40 45.05 -21.05
N SER A 15 -0.92 43.80 -21.06
CA SER A 15 -1.04 42.95 -19.88
C SER A 15 -0.17 43.62 -18.82
N ALA A 16 -0.80 44.43 -17.98
CA ALA A 16 -0.28 44.63 -16.64
C ALA A 16 -0.26 43.24 -16.00
N SER A 17 0.86 42.51 -16.18
CA SER A 17 1.18 41.37 -15.34
C SER A 17 1.42 41.96 -13.96
N THR A 18 0.36 42.08 -13.17
CA THR A 18 0.49 42.00 -11.73
C THR A 18 1.25 40.70 -11.47
N TRP A 19 2.51 40.81 -11.05
CA TRP A 19 3.36 39.70 -10.65
C TRP A 19 2.73 39.09 -9.39
N ALA A 20 1.64 38.33 -9.55
CA ALA A 20 1.09 37.53 -8.48
C ALA A 20 2.12 36.43 -8.22
N GLN A 21 2.79 36.53 -7.08
CA GLN A 21 3.64 35.50 -6.50
C GLN A 21 2.84 34.19 -6.54
N GLN A 22 3.33 33.19 -7.27
CA GLN A 22 2.58 31.97 -7.51
C GLN A 22 2.63 31.11 -6.25
N ASP A 23 1.51 31.02 -5.52
CA ASP A 23 1.40 30.20 -4.32
C ASP A 23 1.84 28.75 -4.58
N ILE A 24 2.70 28.21 -3.72
CA ILE A 24 3.18 26.83 -3.79
C ILE A 24 2.17 25.93 -3.09
N SER A 25 1.72 24.88 -3.78
CA SER A 25 0.89 23.82 -3.18
C SER A 25 1.76 22.62 -2.81
N ILE A 26 1.87 22.31 -1.52
CA ILE A 26 2.56 21.11 -1.04
C ILE A 26 1.52 20.02 -0.83
N HIS A 27 1.61 18.95 -1.60
CA HIS A 27 0.67 17.85 -1.54
C HIS A 27 1.04 16.83 -0.46
N PHE A 28 0.02 16.20 0.14
CA PHE A 28 0.22 15.09 1.04
C PHE A 28 0.94 13.95 0.30
N ALA A 29 1.96 13.36 0.92
CA ALA A 29 2.81 12.36 0.27
C ALA A 29 1.95 11.17 -0.22
N PRO A 30 2.01 10.80 -1.52
CA PRO A 30 1.16 9.74 -2.08
C PRO A 30 1.55 8.35 -1.58
N LYS A 31 2.80 8.19 -1.14
CA LYS A 31 3.37 7.02 -0.46
C LYS A 31 4.33 7.53 0.62
N PRO A 32 4.62 6.73 1.67
CA PRO A 32 5.66 7.08 2.62
C PRO A 32 6.99 7.34 1.91
N VAL A 33 7.63 8.44 2.31
CA VAL A 33 8.95 8.86 1.82
C VAL A 33 10.01 8.31 2.76
N ILE A 34 11.09 7.77 2.19
CA ILE A 34 12.25 7.23 2.89
C ILE A 34 13.41 8.16 2.59
N ILE A 35 13.99 8.75 3.64
CA ILE A 35 15.14 9.66 3.50
C ILE A 35 16.42 8.83 3.32
N ASP A 36 16.73 8.44 2.09
CA ASP A 36 17.85 7.56 1.71
C ASP A 36 18.84 8.17 0.69
N GLY A 37 18.52 9.36 0.18
CA GLY A 37 19.29 10.13 -0.80
C GLY A 37 18.85 9.86 -2.24
N HIS A 38 17.91 8.95 -2.49
CA HIS A 38 17.43 8.60 -3.82
C HIS A 38 16.05 9.22 -4.08
N LEU A 39 15.80 9.64 -5.33
CA LEU A 39 14.63 10.46 -5.66
C LEU A 39 13.43 9.68 -6.24
N GLU A 40 13.35 8.36 -6.02
CA GLU A 40 12.37 7.47 -6.70
C GLU A 40 10.90 7.74 -6.30
N GLU A 41 10.65 8.28 -5.11
CA GLU A 41 9.34 8.74 -4.65
C GLU A 41 8.93 10.15 -5.05
N TRP A 42 9.86 10.94 -5.57
CA TRP A 42 9.65 12.37 -5.72
C TRP A 42 9.15 12.75 -7.10
N GLN A 43 8.25 13.73 -7.11
CA GLN A 43 8.04 14.57 -8.27
C GLN A 43 8.72 15.91 -7.97
N LEU A 44 9.50 16.42 -8.92
CA LEU A 44 10.27 17.65 -8.76
C LEU A 44 9.73 18.77 -9.67
N PRO A 45 8.51 19.29 -9.44
CA PRO A 45 7.88 20.25 -10.34
C PRO A 45 8.43 21.68 -10.20
N LEU A 46 9.12 21.99 -9.10
CA LEU A 46 9.67 23.31 -8.84
C LEU A 46 11.08 23.42 -9.42
N GLU A 47 11.38 24.53 -10.08
CA GLU A 47 12.70 24.83 -10.61
C GLU A 47 13.19 26.13 -9.97
N ILE A 48 14.36 26.10 -9.33
CA ILE A 48 14.97 27.28 -8.71
C ILE A 48 15.81 27.99 -9.79
N LYS A 49 15.37 29.19 -10.22
CA LYS A 49 15.94 29.91 -11.36
C LYS A 49 16.61 31.20 -10.97
N HIS A 50 17.80 31.44 -11.53
CA HIS A 50 18.46 32.72 -11.42
C HIS A 50 18.07 33.61 -12.60
N THR A 51 17.19 34.57 -12.36
CA THR A 51 16.61 35.40 -13.43
C THR A 51 17.51 36.57 -13.85
N SER A 52 18.60 36.84 -13.12
CA SER A 52 19.34 38.12 -13.19
C SER A 52 20.87 38.02 -13.40
N SER A 53 21.46 36.82 -13.43
CA SER A 53 22.90 36.60 -13.69
C SER A 53 23.08 35.59 -14.81
N PRO A 54 23.78 35.95 -15.90
CA PRO A 54 24.12 35.02 -16.98
C PRO A 54 25.23 34.02 -16.58
N PHE A 55 25.76 34.11 -15.35
CA PHE A 55 26.88 33.31 -14.87
C PHE A 55 26.47 32.12 -13.99
N TYR A 56 25.25 32.13 -13.43
CA TYR A 56 24.73 31.00 -12.69
C TYR A 56 24.34 29.89 -13.66
N ARG A 57 24.91 28.70 -13.46
CA ARG A 57 24.80 27.57 -14.41
C ARG A 57 24.10 26.35 -13.83
N ASN A 58 23.86 26.34 -12.52
CA ASN A 58 23.26 25.19 -11.87
C ASN A 58 21.79 25.03 -12.27
N GLN A 59 21.39 23.78 -12.44
CA GLN A 59 19.98 23.42 -12.58
C GLN A 59 19.52 22.76 -11.29
N VAL A 60 18.55 23.39 -10.62
CA VAL A 60 18.04 22.91 -9.35
C VAL A 60 16.55 22.60 -9.48
N LEU A 61 16.22 21.32 -9.35
CA LEU A 61 14.84 20.85 -9.31
C LEU A 61 14.47 20.48 -7.88
N CYS A 62 13.27 20.86 -7.47
CA CYS A 62 12.78 20.66 -6.12
C CYS A 62 11.39 20.00 -6.12
N GLY A 63 11.20 19.07 -5.19
CA GLY A 63 9.92 18.46 -4.85
C GLY A 63 9.59 18.70 -3.39
N LEU A 64 8.33 18.98 -3.10
CA LEU A 64 7.84 19.18 -1.74
C LEU A 64 6.65 18.27 -1.48
N TYR A 65 6.66 17.61 -0.33
CA TYR A 65 5.53 16.88 0.21
C TYR A 65 5.31 17.20 1.68
N TRP A 66 4.16 16.78 2.20
CA TRP A 66 3.96 16.72 3.63
C TRP A 66 3.34 15.39 4.05
N ASP A 67 3.61 14.99 5.28
CA ASP A 67 2.81 14.01 5.99
C ASP A 67 2.49 14.50 7.42
N TYR A 68 1.92 13.64 8.26
CA TYR A 68 1.57 14.02 9.63
C TYR A 68 2.75 14.35 10.55
N GLU A 69 3.95 13.90 10.21
CA GLU A 69 5.14 14.02 11.04
C GLU A 69 6.14 15.03 10.47
N TYR A 70 6.26 15.13 9.14
CA TYR A 70 7.30 15.91 8.48
C TYR A 70 6.79 16.83 7.38
N LEU A 71 7.42 17.99 7.29
CA LEU A 71 7.62 18.71 6.03
C LEU A 71 8.76 18.02 5.29
N LEU A 72 8.51 17.63 4.04
CA LEU A 72 9.42 16.82 3.24
C LEU A 72 9.87 17.65 2.03
N ALA A 73 11.18 17.71 1.80
CA ALA A 73 11.74 18.34 0.61
C ALA A 73 12.81 17.45 -0.04
N ALA A 74 12.85 17.46 -1.36
CA ALA A 74 13.92 16.85 -2.14
C ALA A 74 14.46 17.83 -3.17
N PHE A 75 15.76 17.75 -3.39
CA PHE A 75 16.50 18.57 -4.32
C PHE A 75 17.34 17.68 -5.22
N LYS A 76 17.34 18.01 -6.51
CA LYS A 76 18.26 17.50 -7.51
C LYS A 76 19.03 18.69 -8.06
N VAL A 77 20.34 18.72 -7.81
CA VAL A 77 21.21 19.84 -8.17
C VAL A 77 22.24 19.35 -9.16
N SER A 78 22.11 19.79 -10.41
CA SER A 78 23.13 19.59 -11.44
C SER A 78 24.06 20.80 -11.43
N ASP A 79 25.31 20.55 -11.06
CA ASP A 79 26.36 21.55 -10.84
C ASP A 79 27.58 21.22 -11.71
N SER A 80 28.34 22.23 -12.12
CA SER A 80 29.58 22.03 -12.84
C SER A 80 30.82 21.93 -11.97
N GLN A 81 30.75 22.26 -10.67
CA GLN A 81 31.82 22.03 -9.67
C GLN A 81 31.21 21.81 -8.29
N LEU A 82 31.43 20.64 -7.68
CA LEU A 82 30.99 20.42 -6.30
C LEU A 82 32.05 20.85 -5.29
N CYS A 83 31.69 21.71 -4.34
CA CYS A 83 32.59 22.35 -3.39
C CYS A 83 32.16 22.20 -1.93
N VAL A 84 33.12 21.78 -1.09
CA VAL A 84 32.97 21.64 0.36
C VAL A 84 34.17 22.29 1.06
N ASN A 85 33.93 23.39 1.76
CA ASN A 85 34.94 24.17 2.48
C ASN A 85 34.76 24.17 4.01
N ALA A 86 33.60 23.73 4.49
CA ALA A 86 33.25 23.58 5.90
C ALA A 86 32.61 22.22 6.15
N THR A 87 32.92 21.62 7.30
CA THR A 87 32.36 20.32 7.72
C THR A 87 31.92 20.38 9.18
N GLY A 88 31.14 19.38 9.61
CA GLY A 88 30.55 19.26 10.92
C GLY A 88 29.12 19.80 10.97
N ASN A 89 28.22 19.04 11.61
CA ASN A 89 26.90 19.54 11.98
C ASN A 89 27.03 20.74 12.93
N ASN A 90 26.12 21.71 12.80
CA ASN A 90 26.09 22.98 13.51
C ASN A 90 27.28 23.90 13.22
N ASN A 91 28.05 23.65 12.15
CA ASN A 91 29.04 24.59 11.68
C ASN A 91 28.33 25.75 10.97
N THR A 92 28.45 26.98 11.49
CA THR A 92 27.81 28.15 10.90
C THR A 92 28.37 28.51 9.52
N ARG A 93 29.53 27.96 9.15
CA ARG A 93 30.22 28.23 7.88
C ARG A 93 29.84 27.30 6.74
N LEU A 94 28.83 26.44 6.91
CA LEU A 94 28.36 25.56 5.83
C LEU A 94 27.86 26.32 4.59
N TYR A 95 27.63 27.64 4.69
CA TYR A 95 27.25 28.48 3.55
C TYR A 95 28.41 28.66 2.55
N LEU A 96 29.63 28.25 2.93
CA LEU A 96 30.81 28.20 2.06
C LEU A 96 30.91 26.92 1.23
N ASN A 97 29.92 26.04 1.32
CA ASN A 97 29.80 24.84 0.49
C ASN A 97 28.69 25.03 -0.54
N ASP A 98 28.62 24.16 -1.54
CA ASP A 98 27.36 24.00 -2.23
C ASP A 98 26.36 23.38 -1.28
N ALA A 99 25.20 24.01 -1.25
CA ALA A 99 24.25 23.76 -0.20
C ALA A 99 22.85 24.12 -0.66
N ILE A 100 21.89 23.65 0.12
CA ILE A 100 20.51 24.08 0.06
C ILE A 100 20.19 24.84 1.35
N GLU A 101 19.48 25.96 1.20
CA GLU A 101 18.90 26.69 2.32
C GLU A 101 17.37 26.65 2.23
N MET A 102 16.72 26.34 3.35
CA MET A 102 15.28 26.44 3.50
C MET A 102 14.96 27.48 4.55
N TYR A 103 14.20 28.48 4.17
CA TYR A 103 13.63 29.49 5.04
C TYR A 103 12.17 29.17 5.29
N ILE A 104 11.74 29.25 6.54
CA ILE A 104 10.37 28.90 6.94
C ILE A 104 9.86 29.95 7.92
N ASP A 105 8.85 30.70 7.52
CA ASP A 105 8.04 31.53 8.41
C ASP A 105 6.83 30.71 8.84
N CYS A 106 6.93 30.19 10.08
CA CYS A 106 6.02 29.16 10.56
C CYS A 106 4.65 29.69 10.97
N LYS A 107 4.53 30.99 11.22
CA LYS A 107 3.30 31.64 11.71
C LYS A 107 2.68 32.56 10.67
N ASN A 108 3.40 32.83 9.58
CA ASN A 108 3.01 33.76 8.53
C ASN A 108 2.75 35.17 9.08
N ASP A 109 3.59 35.61 10.02
CA ASP A 109 3.39 36.87 10.77
C ASP A 109 4.61 37.81 10.74
N SER A 110 5.74 37.36 10.20
CA SER A 110 6.94 38.17 10.01
C SER A 110 6.86 39.07 8.78
N GLN A 111 7.68 40.13 8.70
CA GLN A 111 7.67 41.03 7.54
C GLN A 111 9.08 41.18 6.96
N ASP A 112 9.77 42.21 7.42
CA ASP A 112 11.10 42.61 7.01
C ASP A 112 12.20 41.83 7.72
N LYS A 113 11.92 41.07 8.78
CA LYS A 113 12.92 40.23 9.46
C LYS A 113 12.31 38.95 10.04
N MET A 114 13.11 37.89 10.05
CA MET A 114 12.82 36.65 10.79
C MET A 114 12.60 36.88 12.28
N ASP A 115 11.57 36.27 12.84
CA ASP A 115 11.22 36.32 14.26
C ASP A 115 11.57 35.02 15.04
N LEU A 116 11.18 34.93 16.32
CA LEU A 116 11.47 33.75 17.16
C LEU A 116 10.74 32.46 16.75
N ASN A 117 9.95 32.45 15.68
CA ASN A 117 9.27 31.27 15.16
C ASN A 117 9.73 30.93 13.75
N ASP A 118 10.66 31.71 13.20
CA ASP A 118 11.17 31.52 11.86
C ASP A 118 12.50 30.78 11.89
N TYR A 119 12.70 29.95 10.88
CA TYR A 119 13.87 29.08 10.79
C TYR A 119 14.57 29.25 9.45
N GLN A 120 15.90 29.20 9.49
CA GLN A 120 16.75 28.97 8.35
C GLN A 120 17.44 27.63 8.57
N ILE A 121 17.27 26.71 7.64
CA ILE A 121 17.88 25.39 7.66
C ILE A 121 18.85 25.35 6.49
N LEU A 122 20.14 25.23 6.79
CA LEU A 122 21.20 25.17 5.80
C LEU A 122 21.80 23.76 5.80
N ILE A 123 21.84 23.13 4.62
CA ILE A 123 22.31 21.76 4.44
C ILE A 123 23.33 21.73 3.30
N SER A 124 24.56 21.38 3.63
CA SER A 124 25.64 21.11 2.68
C SER A 124 25.29 19.93 1.77
N LEU A 125 25.86 19.87 0.57
CA LEU A 125 25.77 18.73 -0.35
C LEU A 125 26.19 17.39 0.31
N THR A 126 26.99 17.45 1.39
CA THR A 126 27.39 16.30 2.23
C THR A 126 26.31 15.82 3.21
N GLY A 127 25.17 16.52 3.30
CA GLY A 127 24.09 16.26 4.26
C GLY A 127 24.34 16.82 5.67
N GLU A 128 25.52 17.40 5.91
CA GLU A 128 25.83 18.17 7.12
C GLU A 128 25.00 19.44 7.15
N LYS A 129 24.55 19.83 8.34
CA LYS A 129 23.53 20.87 8.48
C LYS A 129 23.77 21.80 9.65
N THR A 130 23.29 23.02 9.52
CA THR A 130 23.18 24.00 10.59
C THR A 130 21.81 24.67 10.52
N ILE A 131 21.24 24.98 11.68
CA ILE A 131 19.90 25.54 11.78
C ILE A 131 19.99 26.83 12.56
N PHE A 132 19.49 27.91 11.97
CA PHE A 132 19.35 29.19 12.61
C PHE A 132 17.88 29.48 12.88
N LYS A 133 17.66 30.31 13.89
CA LYS A 133 16.35 30.74 14.34
C LYS A 133 16.38 32.26 14.40
N GLY A 134 15.29 32.94 14.03
CA GLY A 134 15.24 34.39 14.16
C GLY A 134 15.41 34.83 15.61
N ASP A 135 16.01 36.01 15.81
CA ASP A 135 16.33 36.57 17.13
C ASP A 135 15.75 37.97 17.30
N LYS A 136 14.90 38.14 18.33
CA LYS A 136 14.32 39.43 18.73
C LYS A 136 15.35 40.52 19.04
N GLN A 137 16.54 40.19 19.54
CA GLN A 137 17.56 41.20 19.85
C GLN A 137 18.21 41.76 18.58
N GLN A 138 18.36 40.95 17.54
CA GLN A 138 18.90 41.39 16.26
C GLN A 138 17.90 42.22 15.45
N ILE A 139 16.59 41.90 15.57
CA ILE A 139 15.50 42.73 15.03
C ILE A 139 15.59 44.17 15.57
N GLN A 140 15.89 44.33 16.86
CA GLN A 140 15.91 45.64 17.53
C GLN A 140 17.21 46.44 17.34
N ARG A 141 18.34 45.78 17.07
CA ARG A 141 19.67 46.44 16.98
C ARG A 141 20.08 46.84 15.56
N GLY A 142 19.23 46.59 14.56
CA GLY A 142 19.62 46.79 13.16
C GLY A 142 20.71 45.81 12.68
N SER A 143 20.98 44.75 13.45
CA SER A 143 21.87 43.66 13.03
C SER A 143 21.18 42.84 11.94
N HIS A 144 21.96 42.38 10.97
CA HIS A 144 21.49 41.67 9.79
C HIS A 144 21.75 40.17 9.95
N VAL A 145 20.70 39.39 9.69
CA VAL A 145 20.58 37.93 9.55
C VAL A 145 21.34 37.05 10.58
N PRO A 146 20.69 36.03 11.21
CA PRO A 146 21.29 35.22 12.29
C PRO A 146 22.52 34.35 11.95
N LYS A 147 23.15 34.48 10.77
CA LYS A 147 24.19 33.54 10.28
C LYS A 147 25.40 33.37 11.21
N ASP A 148 25.59 34.28 12.17
CA ASP A 148 26.79 34.34 13.02
C ASP A 148 26.60 33.91 14.49
N HIS A 149 25.42 33.42 14.89
CA HIS A 149 25.19 33.03 16.29
C HIS A 149 24.68 31.59 16.46
N GLU A 150 25.11 30.98 17.56
CA GLU A 150 24.94 29.57 17.96
C GLU A 150 23.68 28.90 17.39
N GLY A 151 23.88 27.86 16.58
CA GLY A 151 22.79 27.12 15.94
C GLY A 151 21.79 26.52 16.94
N THR A 152 20.54 26.40 16.52
CA THR A 152 19.47 25.79 17.34
C THR A 152 19.52 24.26 17.24
N ASN A 153 19.30 23.57 18.36
CA ASN A 153 19.29 22.11 18.45
C ASN A 153 17.95 21.49 17.97
N ILE A 154 17.53 21.75 16.73
CA ILE A 154 16.45 20.96 16.11
C ILE A 154 17.07 19.76 15.40
N VAL A 155 16.49 18.58 15.63
CA VAL A 155 16.89 17.35 14.94
C VAL A 155 16.01 17.16 13.71
N ILE A 156 16.61 17.32 12.53
CA ILE A 156 16.00 16.97 11.24
C ILE A 156 16.71 15.77 10.61
N GLN A 157 16.03 15.07 9.71
CA GLN A 157 16.64 14.00 8.93
C GLN A 157 17.11 14.57 7.59
N THR A 158 18.34 14.23 7.21
CA THR A 158 18.93 14.63 5.94
C THR A 158 19.71 13.46 5.35
N LYS A 159 19.63 13.29 4.04
CA LYS A 159 20.44 12.33 3.34
C LYS A 159 20.75 12.83 1.94
N SER A 160 22.03 12.81 1.57
CA SER A 160 22.47 13.15 0.23
C SER A 160 23.08 11.95 -0.48
N ASN A 161 23.02 12.01 -1.80
CA ASN A 161 23.75 11.13 -2.68
C ASN A 161 24.49 12.01 -3.69
N ILE A 162 25.80 11.79 -3.82
CA ILE A 162 26.69 12.62 -4.62
C ILE A 162 27.17 11.76 -5.78
N ASN A 163 26.93 12.22 -6.99
CA ASN A 163 27.43 11.62 -8.22
C ASN A 163 28.43 12.58 -8.86
N GLY A 164 29.69 12.44 -8.46
CA GLY A 164 30.81 13.28 -8.87
C GLY A 164 31.89 13.37 -7.80
N THR A 165 32.94 14.14 -8.09
CA THR A 165 34.06 14.35 -7.16
C THR A 165 33.97 15.72 -6.49
N ILE A 166 34.03 15.73 -5.15
CA ILE A 166 34.03 16.97 -4.36
C ILE A 166 35.41 17.63 -4.44
N ASN A 167 35.43 18.95 -4.63
CA ASN A 167 36.60 19.82 -4.70
C ASN A 167 37.58 19.44 -5.83
N ASP A 168 37.06 18.91 -6.94
CA ASP A 168 37.85 18.58 -8.13
C ASP A 168 37.31 19.31 -9.36
N ALA A 169 37.98 20.41 -9.72
CA ALA A 169 37.63 21.25 -10.86
C ALA A 169 37.93 20.59 -12.23
N THR A 170 38.44 19.35 -12.26
CA THR A 170 38.72 18.61 -13.50
C THR A 170 37.64 17.59 -13.86
N ASP A 171 36.73 17.31 -12.94
CA ASP A 171 35.59 16.40 -13.13
C ASP A 171 34.47 17.07 -13.96
N LYS A 172 33.63 16.27 -14.62
CA LYS A 172 32.58 16.73 -15.54
C LYS A 172 31.17 16.20 -15.25
N ASP A 173 31.03 15.22 -14.36
CA ASP A 173 29.73 14.67 -13.98
C ASP A 173 29.49 14.97 -12.49
N ILE A 174 28.70 16.00 -12.19
CA ILE A 174 28.67 16.58 -10.84
C ILE A 174 27.24 16.96 -10.44
N GLU A 175 26.51 15.94 -10.02
CA GLU A 175 25.18 16.11 -9.47
C GLU A 175 25.18 15.68 -8.02
N TYR A 176 24.36 16.32 -7.21
CA TYR A 176 23.93 15.73 -5.95
C TYR A 176 22.42 15.79 -5.80
N THR A 177 21.92 14.80 -5.08
CA THR A 177 20.55 14.77 -4.60
C THR A 177 20.57 14.94 -3.09
N LEU A 178 19.56 15.62 -2.56
CA LEU A 178 19.40 15.86 -1.14
C LEU A 178 17.94 15.70 -0.76
N GLU A 179 17.69 14.87 0.25
CA GLU A 179 16.39 14.71 0.89
C GLU A 179 16.42 15.25 2.32
N ILE A 180 15.33 15.90 2.71
CA ILE A 180 15.19 16.60 3.99
C ILE A 180 13.81 16.28 4.56
N ALA A 181 13.78 15.87 5.83
CA ALA A 181 12.56 15.75 6.61
C ALA A 181 12.64 16.61 7.87
N VAL A 182 11.81 17.65 7.93
CA VAL A 182 11.72 18.59 9.05
C VAL A 182 10.50 18.19 9.89
N PRO A 183 10.67 17.75 11.15
CA PRO A 183 9.52 17.39 11.98
C PRO A 183 8.65 18.62 12.26
N TRP A 184 7.34 18.52 12.04
CA TRP A 184 6.41 19.62 12.31
C TRP A 184 6.45 20.08 13.77
N SER A 185 6.61 19.12 14.68
CA SER A 185 6.74 19.35 16.12
C SER A 185 7.97 20.18 16.47
N ALA A 186 9.04 20.09 15.69
CA ALA A 186 10.27 20.83 15.94
C ALA A 186 10.17 22.31 15.55
N ILE A 187 9.33 22.62 14.55
CA ILE A 187 9.08 23.99 14.07
C ILE A 187 7.75 24.58 14.60
N GLY A 188 7.04 23.86 15.48
CA GLY A 188 5.85 24.38 16.17
C GLY A 188 4.61 24.54 15.27
N ILE A 189 4.50 23.70 14.23
CA ILE A 189 3.35 23.63 13.32
C ILE A 189 2.56 22.35 13.62
N ILE A 190 1.23 22.44 13.56
CA ILE A 190 0.34 21.27 13.55
C ILE A 190 -0.21 21.18 12.12
N PRO A 191 0.24 20.22 11.30
CA PRO A 191 -0.10 20.19 9.89
C PRO A 191 -1.57 19.79 9.71
N LYS A 192 -2.25 20.46 8.78
CA LYS A 192 -3.59 20.09 8.31
C LYS A 192 -3.78 20.58 6.89
N GLU A 193 -4.69 19.94 6.16
CA GLU A 193 -5.10 20.40 4.84
C GLU A 193 -5.61 21.85 4.93
N GLY A 194 -5.15 22.68 3.99
CA GLY A 194 -5.41 24.11 3.93
C GLY A 194 -4.57 24.96 4.88
N PHE A 195 -3.65 24.39 5.67
CA PHE A 195 -2.72 25.20 6.48
C PHE A 195 -1.79 26.00 5.56
N GLU A 196 -1.54 27.26 5.93
CA GLU A 196 -0.72 28.20 5.16
C GLU A 196 0.44 28.74 5.98
N PHE A 197 1.58 28.89 5.32
CA PHE A 197 2.81 29.45 5.86
C PHE A 197 3.68 29.97 4.71
N ARG A 198 4.80 30.64 4.99
CA ARG A 198 5.73 31.11 3.95
C ARG A 198 7.03 30.33 3.98
N ILE A 199 7.58 30.06 2.80
CA ILE A 199 8.91 29.48 2.65
C ILE A 199 9.70 30.21 1.59
N ASP A 200 11.02 30.07 1.68
CA ASP A 200 11.88 30.27 0.53
C ASP A 200 12.92 29.16 0.47
N LEU A 201 13.27 28.74 -0.74
CA LEU A 201 14.21 27.65 -0.98
C LEU A 201 15.33 28.19 -1.84
N CYS A 202 16.57 28.02 -1.38
CA CYS A 202 17.74 28.56 -2.05
C CYS A 202 18.77 27.47 -2.35
N ASN A 203 19.54 27.66 -3.41
CA ASN A 203 20.77 26.93 -3.66
C ASN A 203 21.97 27.86 -3.54
N ASN A 204 23.00 27.40 -2.83
CA ASN A 204 24.32 28.01 -2.74
C ASN A 204 25.23 27.27 -3.72
N ASP A 205 25.96 28.02 -4.54
CA ASP A 205 26.84 27.56 -5.63
C ASP A 205 28.23 28.20 -5.45
N ILE A 206 29.20 27.43 -4.97
CA ILE A 206 30.55 27.89 -4.64
C ILE A 206 31.55 27.28 -5.63
N ASP A 207 31.66 27.90 -6.81
CA ASP A 207 32.59 27.45 -7.86
C ASP A 207 34.07 27.85 -7.59
N THR A 208 34.34 29.00 -6.97
CA THR A 208 35.69 29.61 -6.90
C THR A 208 36.01 30.30 -5.56
N THR A 209 37.28 30.61 -5.32
CA THR A 209 37.68 31.45 -4.16
C THR A 209 37.15 32.89 -4.22
N ALA A 210 36.73 33.38 -5.39
CA ALA A 210 36.06 34.67 -5.52
C ALA A 210 34.63 34.64 -4.95
N ASP A 211 34.03 33.44 -4.90
CA ASP A 211 32.68 33.17 -4.41
C ASP A 211 32.61 33.15 -2.88
N MET A 212 33.76 33.00 -2.21
CA MET A 212 33.89 32.93 -0.75
C MET A 212 33.93 34.29 -0.04
N ARG A 213 33.67 35.41 -0.72
CA ARG A 213 33.77 36.75 -0.11
C ARG A 213 32.58 37.03 0.81
N SER A 214 32.85 37.36 2.09
CA SER A 214 31.87 38.01 2.96
C SER A 214 31.66 39.44 2.48
N TRP A 215 30.49 39.74 1.93
CA TRP A 215 30.11 41.12 1.61
C TRP A 215 29.63 41.83 2.88
N ALA A 216 29.73 43.16 2.89
CA ALA A 216 29.18 43.95 3.98
C ALA A 216 27.66 43.81 4.00
N ASP A 217 27.06 43.76 5.20
CA ASP A 217 25.64 43.51 5.45
C ASP A 217 24.65 44.45 4.73
N ASN A 218 25.13 45.57 4.20
CA ASN A 218 24.36 46.60 3.49
C ASN A 218 24.66 46.65 1.98
N TYR A 219 25.46 45.72 1.48
CA TYR A 219 25.82 45.59 0.08
C TYR A 219 25.59 44.14 -0.35
N HIS A 220 24.40 43.87 -0.84
CA HIS A 220 24.07 42.65 -1.54
C HIS A 220 24.29 42.92 -3.04
N PRO A 221 25.47 42.66 -3.62
CA PRO A 221 25.46 42.40 -5.05
C PRO A 221 24.45 41.25 -5.25
N PRO A 222 23.72 41.15 -6.38
CA PRO A 222 22.99 39.92 -6.69
C PRO A 222 23.99 38.80 -6.47
N SER A 223 23.79 38.05 -5.38
CA SER A 223 24.76 37.10 -4.88
C SER A 223 24.91 36.10 -5.99
N MET A 224 26.01 36.16 -6.75
CA MET A 224 26.10 35.51 -8.07
C MET A 224 25.95 33.99 -8.03
N ASN A 225 25.85 33.46 -6.81
CA ASN A 225 26.03 32.11 -6.33
C ASN A 225 24.84 31.63 -5.50
N PHE A 226 23.83 32.48 -5.29
CA PHE A 226 22.67 32.13 -4.47
C PHE A 226 21.38 32.45 -5.22
N VAL A 227 20.51 31.46 -5.31
CA VAL A 227 19.31 31.50 -6.16
C VAL A 227 18.15 30.92 -5.41
N ASN A 228 16.99 31.55 -5.51
CA ASN A 228 15.79 31.10 -4.80
C ASN A 228 14.54 30.98 -5.67
N VAL A 229 13.48 30.45 -5.08
CA VAL A 229 12.19 30.20 -5.77
C VAL A 229 11.41 31.49 -5.99
N SER A 230 11.64 32.53 -5.18
CA SER A 230 11.01 33.86 -5.34
C SER A 230 11.64 34.70 -6.45
N GLY A 231 12.88 34.39 -6.86
CA GLY A 231 13.67 35.17 -7.81
C GLY A 231 14.17 36.52 -7.25
N LYS A 232 14.07 36.74 -5.93
CA LYS A 232 14.49 37.96 -5.23
C LYS A 232 15.66 37.65 -4.31
N SER A 233 16.76 38.40 -4.37
CA SER A 233 18.00 38.04 -3.64
C SER A 233 18.07 38.52 -2.18
N ASP A 234 16.97 38.53 -1.41
CA ASP A 234 16.97 39.09 -0.05
C ASP A 234 16.86 38.03 1.06
N PHE A 235 17.84 38.03 1.97
CA PHE A 235 18.04 36.97 2.97
C PHE A 235 17.39 37.34 4.29
N GLY A 236 16.48 36.50 4.78
CA GLY A 236 15.87 36.73 6.10
C GLY A 236 14.77 37.80 6.12
N PHE A 237 14.15 38.08 4.97
CA PHE A 237 13.02 39.00 4.79
C PHE A 237 11.74 38.22 4.38
N PRO A 238 10.94 37.75 5.35
CA PRO A 238 9.74 36.94 5.11
C PRO A 238 8.70 37.51 4.13
N ASP A 239 8.64 38.83 3.92
CA ASP A 239 7.74 39.46 2.94
C ASP A 239 8.03 39.07 1.49
N ASP A 240 9.24 38.64 1.19
CA ASP A 240 9.63 38.19 -0.14
C ASP A 240 9.50 36.67 -0.32
N TRP A 241 9.17 35.94 0.74
CA TRP A 241 9.04 34.47 0.72
C TRP A 241 7.71 34.02 0.11
N GLN A 242 7.72 32.87 -0.55
CA GLN A 242 6.57 32.29 -1.23
C GLN A 242 5.52 31.82 -0.23
N SER A 243 4.26 32.20 -0.46
CA SER A 243 3.13 31.62 0.28
C SER A 243 2.91 30.18 -0.13
N VAL A 244 2.67 29.33 0.85
CA VAL A 244 2.52 27.89 0.69
C VAL A 244 1.22 27.43 1.32
N ARG A 245 0.53 26.50 0.66
CA ARG A 245 -0.64 25.82 1.21
C ARG A 245 -0.45 24.30 1.21
N LEU A 246 -0.78 23.67 2.34
CA LEU A 246 -0.83 22.20 2.45
C LEU A 246 -2.11 21.66 1.79
N MET A 247 -1.96 20.71 0.87
CA MET A 247 -3.05 20.16 0.07
C MET A 247 -3.19 18.65 0.26
N GLY A 248 -4.43 18.15 0.27
CA GLY A 248 -4.74 16.74 0.41
C GLY A 248 -4.63 16.23 1.85
N SER A 249 -5.06 15.00 2.06
CA SER A 249 -5.01 14.29 3.33
C SER A 249 -4.94 12.79 3.05
N PRO A 250 -4.44 11.96 3.97
CA PRO A 250 -4.28 10.54 3.69
C PRO A 250 -5.62 9.86 3.53
N ASP A 251 -5.71 9.06 2.48
CA ASP A 251 -6.84 8.16 2.30
C ASP A 251 -6.69 6.91 3.19
N TRP A 252 -7.72 6.07 3.18
CA TRP A 252 -7.71 4.81 3.92
C TRP A 252 -6.61 3.85 3.43
N LYS A 253 -6.18 3.95 2.16
CA LYS A 253 -5.13 3.10 1.59
C LYS A 253 -3.77 3.50 2.14
N TYR A 254 -3.48 4.79 2.22
CA TYR A 254 -2.27 5.32 2.84
C TYR A 254 -2.21 4.91 4.32
N SER A 255 -3.30 5.09 5.05
CA SER A 255 -3.40 4.70 6.47
C SER A 255 -3.13 3.21 6.66
N LEU A 256 -3.70 2.37 5.79
CA LEU A 256 -3.48 0.92 5.80
C LEU A 256 -2.03 0.57 5.43
N TYR A 257 -1.45 1.18 4.39
CA TYR A 257 -0.08 0.95 3.95
C TYR A 257 0.93 1.32 5.05
N ARG A 258 0.76 2.49 5.67
CA ARG A 258 1.59 2.95 6.78
C ARG A 258 1.49 2.00 7.97
N THR A 259 0.28 1.65 8.37
CA THR A 259 0.04 0.69 9.46
C THR A 259 0.68 -0.65 9.14
N TYR A 260 0.53 -1.13 7.90
CA TYR A 260 1.17 -2.37 7.46
C TYR A 260 2.69 -2.25 7.55
N GLN A 261 3.33 -1.25 6.94
CA GLN A 261 4.79 -1.14 6.93
C GLN A 261 5.38 -1.03 8.33
N SER A 262 4.77 -0.20 9.19
CA SER A 262 5.18 -0.01 10.59
C SER A 262 4.86 -1.19 11.51
N SER A 263 3.99 -2.13 11.09
CA SER A 263 3.64 -3.28 11.90
C SER A 263 4.79 -4.29 12.01
N PRO A 264 5.09 -4.79 13.22
CA PRO A 264 5.97 -5.93 13.42
C PRO A 264 5.60 -7.13 12.53
N PHE A 265 6.60 -7.89 12.12
CA PHE A 265 6.42 -9.08 11.27
C PHE A 265 5.37 -10.06 11.82
N VAL A 266 5.31 -10.23 13.15
CA VAL A 266 4.34 -11.11 13.83
C VAL A 266 2.89 -10.73 13.53
N LEU A 267 2.56 -9.43 13.48
CA LEU A 267 1.21 -8.97 13.17
C LEU A 267 0.87 -9.19 11.69
N LYS A 268 1.82 -8.94 10.78
CA LYS A 268 1.68 -9.22 9.33
C LYS A 268 1.40 -10.70 9.09
N PHE A 269 2.18 -11.57 9.74
CA PHE A 269 2.05 -13.02 9.63
C PHE A 269 0.73 -13.54 10.22
N SER A 270 0.34 -13.03 11.39
CA SER A 270 -0.92 -13.40 12.05
C SER A 270 -2.15 -13.02 11.21
N PHE A 271 -2.13 -11.83 10.59
CA PHE A 271 -3.18 -11.42 9.65
C PHE A 271 -3.25 -12.34 8.43
N GLY A 272 -2.09 -12.73 7.89
CA GLY A 272 -2.02 -13.71 6.79
C GLY A 272 -2.66 -15.06 7.14
N ILE A 273 -2.39 -15.59 8.34
CA ILE A 273 -3.00 -16.84 8.83
C ILE A 273 -4.52 -16.70 8.96
N LEU A 274 -5.01 -15.59 9.52
CA LEU A 274 -6.44 -15.34 9.67
C LEU A 274 -7.15 -15.32 8.31
N VAL A 275 -6.57 -14.63 7.32
CA VAL A 275 -7.11 -14.56 5.97
C VAL A 275 -7.16 -15.96 5.33
N LEU A 276 -6.08 -16.74 5.44
CA LEU A 276 -6.05 -18.13 4.95
C LEU A 276 -7.09 -19.01 5.64
N GLY A 277 -7.28 -18.86 6.95
CA GLY A 277 -8.30 -19.58 7.71
C GLY A 277 -9.72 -19.25 7.25
N LEU A 278 -10.02 -17.98 6.98
CA LEU A 278 -11.30 -17.54 6.43
C LEU A 278 -11.57 -18.14 5.04
N PHE A 279 -10.57 -18.09 4.15
CA PHE A 279 -10.68 -18.71 2.83
C PHE A 279 -10.90 -20.22 2.91
N ALA A 280 -10.17 -20.91 3.79
CA ALA A 280 -10.36 -22.34 4.03
C ALA A 280 -11.76 -22.67 4.56
N GLY A 281 -12.28 -21.86 5.48
CA GLY A 281 -13.64 -21.99 6.03
C GLY A 281 -14.73 -21.78 4.98
N LEU A 282 -14.63 -20.70 4.19
CA LEU A 282 -15.56 -20.41 3.09
C LEU A 282 -15.52 -21.51 2.02
N TRP A 283 -14.33 -21.98 1.66
CA TRP A 283 -14.17 -23.10 0.73
C TRP A 283 -14.78 -24.39 1.26
N TYR A 284 -14.60 -24.69 2.55
CA TYR A 284 -15.22 -25.85 3.20
C TYR A 284 -16.75 -25.76 3.16
N GLN A 285 -17.34 -24.62 3.53
CA GLN A 285 -18.78 -24.40 3.46
C GLN A 285 -19.31 -24.55 2.03
N HIS A 286 -18.63 -23.96 1.04
CA HIS A 286 -19.00 -24.08 -0.37
C HIS A 286 -18.93 -25.53 -0.88
N SER A 287 -17.90 -26.27 -0.46
CA SER A 287 -17.74 -27.70 -0.77
C SER A 287 -18.89 -28.53 -0.21
N GLN A 288 -19.29 -28.28 1.05
CA GLN A 288 -20.44 -28.94 1.67
C GLN A 288 -21.76 -28.58 0.98
N LEU A 289 -21.97 -27.31 0.62
CA LEU A 289 -23.18 -26.89 -0.11
C LEU A 289 -23.27 -27.56 -1.49
N ARG A 290 -22.17 -27.66 -2.24
CA ARG A 290 -22.12 -28.40 -3.51
C ARG A 290 -22.42 -29.88 -3.29
N PHE A 291 -21.87 -30.44 -2.21
CA PHE A 291 -22.29 -31.64 -1.49
C PHE A 291 -23.79 -31.93 -1.59
N PHE A 292 -24.48 -31.22 -0.70
CA PHE A 292 -25.91 -31.29 -0.49
C PHE A 292 -26.70 -30.94 -1.75
N ARG A 293 -26.29 -29.96 -2.55
CA ARG A 293 -27.05 -29.60 -3.75
C ARG A 293 -27.17 -30.75 -4.74
N ASN A 294 -26.08 -31.50 -4.93
CA ASN A 294 -25.99 -32.55 -5.95
C ASN A 294 -26.26 -33.96 -5.41
N PHE A 295 -26.57 -34.12 -4.12
CA PHE A 295 -26.89 -35.43 -3.54
C PHE A 295 -28.26 -35.91 -4.06
N PRO A 296 -28.40 -37.16 -4.55
CA PRO A 296 -29.66 -37.65 -5.10
C PRO A 296 -30.68 -37.98 -4.00
N SER A 297 -31.97 -38.03 -4.35
CA SER A 297 -33.01 -38.68 -3.52
C SER A 297 -33.02 -40.20 -3.74
N LYS A 298 -33.66 -40.98 -2.86
CA LYS A 298 -33.80 -42.45 -2.99
C LYS A 298 -34.46 -42.84 -4.32
N LYS A 299 -35.51 -42.13 -4.73
CA LYS A 299 -36.18 -42.31 -6.04
C LYS A 299 -35.25 -42.03 -7.22
N GLN A 300 -34.51 -40.91 -7.17
CA GLN A 300 -33.54 -40.59 -8.23
C GLN A 300 -32.40 -41.62 -8.29
N ASN A 301 -31.93 -42.10 -7.13
CA ASN A 301 -30.90 -43.12 -7.06
C ASN A 301 -31.41 -44.44 -7.66
N ALA A 302 -32.60 -44.91 -7.28
CA ALA A 302 -33.22 -46.13 -7.82
C ALA A 302 -33.40 -46.08 -9.35
N LYS A 303 -33.82 -44.93 -9.89
CA LYS A 303 -33.91 -44.70 -11.33
C LYS A 303 -32.55 -44.73 -12.04
N LEU A 304 -31.51 -44.20 -11.40
CA LEU A 304 -30.14 -44.18 -11.94
C LEU A 304 -29.49 -45.58 -11.89
N THR A 305 -29.84 -46.41 -10.91
CA THR A 305 -29.31 -47.77 -10.73
C THR A 305 -30.17 -48.85 -11.38
N GLY A 306 -31.33 -48.49 -11.95
CA GLY A 306 -32.24 -49.44 -12.62
C GLY A 306 -32.99 -50.37 -11.66
N THR A 307 -33.22 -49.95 -10.41
CA THR A 307 -33.86 -50.75 -9.35
C THR A 307 -35.24 -50.23 -8.94
N ASP A 308 -35.94 -49.51 -9.82
CA ASP A 308 -37.29 -48.98 -9.54
C ASP A 308 -38.29 -50.15 -9.36
N LEU A 309 -38.96 -50.20 -8.20
CA LEU A 309 -39.90 -51.26 -7.81
C LEU A 309 -41.39 -50.87 -7.97
N ASP A 310 -41.69 -49.69 -8.54
CA ASP A 310 -43.05 -49.11 -8.55
C ASP A 310 -43.75 -49.03 -9.93
N GLU A 311 -43.19 -49.61 -11.00
CA GLU A 311 -43.93 -49.79 -12.27
C GLU A 311 -44.28 -51.28 -12.52
N PRO A 312 -45.55 -51.65 -12.75
CA PRO A 312 -45.90 -52.99 -13.20
C PRO A 312 -45.59 -53.12 -14.69
N GLU A 313 -44.38 -53.57 -15.04
CA GLU A 313 -44.03 -53.95 -16.41
C GLU A 313 -44.47 -55.39 -16.75
N PRO A 314 -44.77 -55.70 -18.03
CA PRO A 314 -45.41 -56.96 -18.43
C PRO A 314 -44.45 -58.15 -18.32
N VAL A 315 -45.05 -59.31 -18.02
CA VAL A 315 -44.41 -60.63 -17.81
C VAL A 315 -43.66 -61.11 -19.06
N ALA A 316 -42.45 -60.60 -19.31
CA ALA A 316 -41.49 -61.16 -20.27
C ALA A 316 -40.07 -60.57 -20.15
N THR A 317 -39.44 -60.55 -18.97
CA THR A 317 -37.97 -60.47 -18.90
C THR A 317 -37.44 -61.11 -17.62
N ILE A 318 -37.18 -62.41 -17.68
CA ILE A 318 -36.44 -63.14 -16.63
C ILE A 318 -34.95 -62.79 -16.80
N ASN A 319 -34.30 -62.39 -15.71
CA ASN A 319 -32.86 -62.12 -15.51
C ASN A 319 -32.29 -60.77 -16.00
N LYS A 320 -32.70 -59.70 -15.33
CA LYS A 320 -31.90 -58.46 -15.26
C LYS A 320 -31.79 -57.96 -13.82
N GLU A 321 -31.37 -58.83 -12.90
CA GLU A 321 -30.52 -58.31 -11.81
C GLU A 321 -29.32 -57.68 -12.51
N VAL A 322 -29.17 -56.35 -12.40
CA VAL A 322 -28.00 -55.64 -12.90
C VAL A 322 -26.81 -56.24 -12.16
N ALA A 323 -26.11 -57.19 -12.78
CA ALA A 323 -24.91 -57.78 -12.21
C ALA A 323 -23.87 -56.67 -12.10
N LEU A 324 -23.79 -56.06 -10.90
CA LEU A 324 -22.77 -55.07 -10.57
C LEU A 324 -21.40 -55.67 -10.88
N THR A 325 -20.50 -54.86 -11.42
CA THR A 325 -19.14 -55.30 -11.67
C THR A 325 -18.51 -55.85 -10.38
N LYS A 326 -17.55 -56.77 -10.55
CA LYS A 326 -16.82 -57.37 -9.42
C LYS A 326 -16.20 -56.27 -8.54
N GLU A 327 -15.74 -55.21 -9.18
CA GLU A 327 -15.21 -54.00 -8.60
C GLU A 327 -16.23 -53.30 -7.69
N ILE A 328 -17.45 -53.01 -8.17
CA ILE A 328 -18.47 -52.34 -7.33
C ILE A 328 -18.94 -53.23 -6.19
N THR A 329 -19.08 -54.53 -6.43
CA THR A 329 -19.43 -55.49 -5.38
C THR A 329 -18.36 -55.51 -4.28
N HIS A 330 -17.09 -55.44 -4.66
CA HIS A 330 -15.98 -55.36 -3.71
C HIS A 330 -15.98 -54.02 -2.94
N VAL A 331 -16.18 -52.89 -3.63
CA VAL A 331 -16.33 -51.56 -3.01
C VAL A 331 -17.47 -51.56 -1.99
N LYS A 332 -18.65 -52.07 -2.36
CA LYS A 332 -19.83 -52.15 -1.48
C LYS A 332 -19.51 -52.96 -0.22
N SER A 333 -18.92 -54.15 -0.42
CA SER A 333 -18.56 -55.05 0.68
C SER A 333 -17.53 -54.44 1.62
N TYR A 334 -16.59 -53.65 1.11
CA TYR A 334 -15.63 -52.93 1.94
C TYR A 334 -16.31 -51.83 2.77
N ILE A 335 -17.17 -51.03 2.13
CA ILE A 335 -17.89 -49.94 2.81
C ILE A 335 -18.78 -50.50 3.92
N GLN A 336 -19.53 -51.56 3.66
CA GLN A 336 -20.42 -52.18 4.63
C GLN A 336 -19.66 -52.75 5.84
N ARG A 337 -18.45 -53.31 5.65
CA ARG A 337 -17.60 -53.81 6.74
C ARG A 337 -17.01 -52.70 7.63
N HIS A 338 -16.99 -51.45 7.15
CA HIS A 338 -16.36 -50.32 7.82
C HIS A 338 -17.34 -49.13 7.97
N ILE A 339 -18.63 -49.42 8.00
CA ILE A 339 -19.69 -48.42 7.90
C ILE A 339 -19.72 -47.47 9.10
N ASP A 340 -19.23 -47.94 10.25
CA ASP A 340 -19.08 -47.21 11.51
C ASP A 340 -17.92 -46.20 11.51
N LYS A 341 -17.05 -46.23 10.49
CA LYS A 341 -15.82 -45.44 10.43
C LYS A 341 -15.87 -44.37 9.34
N ASP A 342 -14.93 -43.43 9.41
CA ASP A 342 -14.62 -42.58 8.27
C ASP A 342 -13.86 -43.39 7.21
N ILE A 343 -14.29 -43.28 5.95
CA ILE A 343 -13.76 -44.05 4.83
C ILE A 343 -13.18 -43.07 3.81
N PRO A 344 -11.88 -42.74 3.90
CA PRO A 344 -11.19 -41.95 2.89
C PRO A 344 -11.29 -42.62 1.52
N VAL A 345 -11.55 -41.82 0.48
CA VAL A 345 -11.70 -42.31 -0.90
C VAL A 345 -10.40 -42.97 -1.39
N GLU A 346 -9.26 -42.50 -0.90
CA GLU A 346 -7.93 -43.01 -1.17
C GLU A 346 -7.77 -44.44 -0.65
N LYS A 347 -8.25 -44.72 0.58
CA LYS A 347 -8.25 -46.07 1.15
C LYS A 347 -9.17 -47.01 0.38
N LEU A 348 -10.35 -46.51 0.00
CA LEU A 348 -11.32 -47.28 -0.78
C LEU A 348 -10.76 -47.66 -2.17
N ALA A 349 -10.04 -46.75 -2.82
CA ALA A 349 -9.40 -47.01 -4.10
C ALA A 349 -8.23 -48.01 -3.98
N ALA A 350 -7.43 -47.87 -2.92
CA ALA A 350 -6.33 -48.78 -2.63
C ALA A 350 -6.81 -50.21 -2.37
N GLU A 351 -7.91 -50.41 -1.64
CA GLU A 351 -8.48 -51.74 -1.34
C GLU A 351 -8.80 -52.54 -2.62
N ILE A 352 -9.32 -51.87 -3.64
CA ILE A 352 -9.69 -52.51 -4.91
C ILE A 352 -8.57 -52.44 -5.97
N ASN A 353 -7.36 -52.02 -5.57
CA ASN A 353 -6.18 -51.90 -6.43
C ASN A 353 -6.37 -50.98 -7.65
N VAL A 354 -7.06 -49.85 -7.49
CA VAL A 354 -7.21 -48.84 -8.53
C VAL A 354 -6.80 -47.45 -8.05
N SER A 355 -6.51 -46.55 -8.98
CA SER A 355 -6.32 -45.13 -8.64
C SER A 355 -7.65 -44.47 -8.26
N VAL A 356 -7.61 -43.42 -7.42
CA VAL A 356 -8.81 -42.62 -7.06
C VAL A 356 -9.58 -42.15 -8.29
N ARG A 357 -8.87 -41.75 -9.36
CA ARG A 357 -9.48 -41.33 -10.63
C ARG A 357 -10.23 -42.47 -11.32
N GLN A 358 -9.69 -43.69 -11.28
CA GLN A 358 -10.37 -44.87 -11.81
C GLN A 358 -11.61 -45.22 -10.98
N LEU A 359 -11.52 -45.21 -9.65
CA LEU A 359 -12.67 -45.44 -8.77
C LEU A 359 -13.79 -44.42 -9.03
N GLN A 360 -13.45 -43.13 -9.13
CA GLN A 360 -14.40 -42.07 -9.48
C GLN A 360 -15.06 -42.34 -10.84
N ARG A 361 -14.28 -42.76 -11.85
CA ARG A 361 -14.82 -43.08 -13.18
C ARG A 361 -15.75 -44.29 -13.13
N ILE A 362 -15.37 -45.37 -12.44
CA ILE A 362 -16.18 -46.59 -12.30
C ILE A 362 -17.53 -46.24 -11.67
N LEU A 363 -17.53 -45.59 -10.50
CA LEU A 363 -18.77 -45.21 -9.82
C LEU A 363 -19.61 -44.20 -10.62
N LYS A 364 -18.96 -43.28 -11.35
CA LYS A 364 -19.68 -42.31 -12.16
C LYS A 364 -20.31 -42.92 -13.41
N THR A 365 -19.67 -43.90 -14.02
CA THR A 365 -20.17 -44.59 -15.21
C THR A 365 -21.28 -45.57 -14.85
N GLU A 366 -21.11 -46.35 -13.78
CA GLU A 366 -22.01 -47.46 -13.44
C GLU A 366 -23.15 -47.06 -12.50
N LEU A 367 -22.91 -46.13 -11.56
CA LEU A 367 -23.91 -45.71 -10.57
C LEU A 367 -24.29 -44.24 -10.70
N HIS A 368 -23.61 -43.48 -11.56
CA HIS A 368 -23.77 -42.02 -11.68
C HIS A 368 -23.43 -41.22 -10.41
N LEU A 369 -22.77 -41.85 -9.44
CA LEU A 369 -22.40 -41.30 -8.14
C LEU A 369 -20.91 -40.96 -8.05
N THR A 370 -20.59 -40.01 -7.18
CA THR A 370 -19.21 -39.86 -6.66
C THR A 370 -18.95 -40.86 -5.52
N PRO A 371 -17.68 -41.21 -5.24
CA PRO A 371 -17.34 -42.11 -4.13
C PRO A 371 -17.94 -41.69 -2.79
N LYS A 372 -17.87 -40.39 -2.45
CA LYS A 372 -18.46 -39.86 -1.21
C LYS A 372 -19.99 -40.02 -1.18
N GLN A 373 -20.67 -39.80 -2.29
CA GLN A 373 -22.12 -40.01 -2.37
C GLN A 373 -22.46 -41.47 -2.15
N TYR A 374 -21.74 -42.39 -2.79
CA TYR A 374 -21.99 -43.83 -2.66
C TYR A 374 -21.77 -44.34 -1.22
N ILE A 375 -20.67 -43.95 -0.58
CA ILE A 375 -20.42 -44.25 0.84
C ILE A 375 -21.56 -43.74 1.72
N THR A 376 -21.98 -42.49 1.49
CA THR A 376 -23.04 -41.87 2.29
C THR A 376 -24.38 -42.56 2.08
N ILE A 377 -24.72 -42.96 0.85
CA ILE A 377 -25.94 -43.72 0.56
C ILE A 377 -25.95 -45.05 1.29
N LEU A 378 -24.86 -45.82 1.25
CA LEU A 378 -24.78 -47.10 1.97
C LEU A 378 -24.92 -46.90 3.49
N LYS A 379 -24.32 -45.84 4.04
CA LYS A 379 -24.51 -45.44 5.45
C LYS A 379 -25.98 -45.12 5.77
N LEU A 380 -26.69 -44.44 4.87
CA LEU A 380 -28.11 -44.10 5.03
C LEU A 380 -29.02 -45.32 4.92
N GLU A 381 -28.73 -46.25 4.02
CA GLU A 381 -29.44 -47.53 3.91
C GLU A 381 -29.26 -48.36 5.19
N LYS A 382 -28.04 -48.38 5.76
CA LYS A 382 -27.82 -49.03 7.05
C LYS A 382 -28.57 -48.33 8.19
N ALA A 383 -28.60 -47.00 8.18
CA ALA A 383 -29.36 -46.24 9.16
C ALA A 383 -30.87 -46.51 9.07
N GLU A 384 -31.41 -46.68 7.87
CA GLU A 384 -32.81 -47.10 7.66
C GLU A 384 -33.08 -48.44 8.34
N GLU A 385 -32.25 -49.48 8.12
CA GLU A 385 -32.38 -50.79 8.79
C GLU A 385 -32.37 -50.66 10.32
N MET A 386 -31.48 -49.84 10.87
CA MET A 386 -31.35 -49.66 12.31
C MET A 386 -32.52 -48.89 12.91
N LEU A 387 -33.07 -47.92 12.18
CA LEU A 387 -34.28 -47.20 12.60
C LEU A 387 -35.50 -48.13 12.62
N HIS A 388 -35.60 -49.06 11.67
CA HIS A 388 -36.65 -50.10 11.65
C HIS A 388 -36.60 -51.01 12.88
N GLN A 389 -35.39 -51.34 13.38
CA GLN A 389 -35.23 -52.19 14.57
C GLN A 389 -35.67 -51.47 15.87
N GLY A 390 -35.67 -50.14 15.89
CA GLY A 390 -36.17 -49.35 17.01
C GLY A 390 -35.33 -49.39 18.29
N GLN A 391 -34.14 -49.98 18.25
CA GLN A 391 -33.29 -50.22 19.45
C GLN A 391 -32.45 -49.01 19.87
N TRP A 392 -32.19 -48.07 18.96
CA TRP A 392 -31.30 -46.91 19.19
C TRP A 392 -32.03 -45.58 18.98
N THR A 393 -31.54 -44.52 19.60
CA THR A 393 -31.94 -43.14 19.32
C THR A 393 -31.42 -42.69 17.95
N VAL A 394 -32.02 -41.64 17.38
CA VAL A 394 -31.60 -41.09 16.08
C VAL A 394 -30.12 -40.68 16.08
N SER A 395 -29.64 -40.09 17.17
CA SER A 395 -28.23 -39.69 17.31
C SER A 395 -27.29 -40.90 17.41
N GLU A 396 -27.68 -41.96 18.13
CA GLU A 396 -26.89 -43.20 18.20
C GLU A 396 -26.82 -43.90 16.86
N VAL A 397 -27.91 -43.94 16.08
CA VAL A 397 -27.90 -44.46 14.70
C VAL A 397 -26.93 -43.68 13.84
N ALA A 398 -26.91 -42.34 13.95
CA ALA A 398 -25.98 -41.50 13.20
C ALA A 398 -24.51 -41.88 13.48
N PHE A 399 -24.14 -41.99 14.77
CA PHE A 399 -22.79 -42.35 15.16
C PHE A 399 -22.41 -43.78 14.77
N GLN A 400 -23.32 -44.75 14.92
CA GLN A 400 -23.08 -46.15 14.52
C GLN A 400 -22.94 -46.32 13.00
N CYS A 401 -23.55 -45.44 12.21
CA CYS A 401 -23.33 -45.38 10.76
C CYS A 401 -22.13 -44.49 10.37
N GLY A 402 -21.28 -44.12 11.34
CA GLY A 402 -20.04 -43.38 11.11
C GLY A 402 -20.26 -41.93 10.65
N PHE A 403 -21.35 -41.27 11.06
CA PHE A 403 -21.50 -39.83 10.93
C PHE A 403 -20.96 -39.13 12.18
N ALA A 404 -20.07 -38.14 12.00
CA ALA A 404 -19.50 -37.37 13.11
C ALA A 404 -20.46 -36.30 13.67
N ASP A 405 -21.46 -35.89 12.89
CA ASP A 405 -22.45 -34.87 13.25
C ASP A 405 -23.88 -35.39 12.98
N PRO A 406 -24.68 -35.63 14.04
CA PRO A 406 -26.09 -36.02 13.91
C PRO A 406 -26.95 -35.01 13.12
N SER A 407 -26.61 -33.72 13.14
CA SER A 407 -27.33 -32.68 12.39
C SER A 407 -27.12 -32.84 10.90
N TYR A 408 -25.86 -33.04 10.48
CA TYR A 408 -25.50 -33.38 9.12
C TYR A 408 -26.20 -34.67 8.67
N PHE A 409 -26.17 -35.73 9.49
CA PHE A 409 -26.90 -36.97 9.22
C PHE A 409 -28.39 -36.71 8.95
N GLY A 410 -29.07 -35.98 9.83
CA GLY A 410 -30.50 -35.67 9.68
C GLY A 410 -30.81 -34.92 8.38
N ALA A 411 -29.95 -33.98 7.99
CA ALA A 411 -30.10 -33.22 6.75
C ALA A 411 -29.92 -34.09 5.50
N VAL A 412 -28.88 -34.95 5.46
CA VAL A 412 -28.67 -35.84 4.31
C VAL A 412 -29.76 -36.94 4.26
N PHE A 413 -30.14 -37.50 5.41
CA PHE A 413 -31.20 -38.49 5.51
C PHE A 413 -32.53 -37.94 4.99
N LYS A 414 -32.94 -36.74 5.45
CA LYS A 414 -34.14 -36.06 4.94
C LYS A 414 -34.07 -35.81 3.44
N LYS A 415 -32.90 -35.41 2.94
CA LYS A 415 -32.72 -35.20 1.51
C LYS A 415 -32.83 -36.50 0.69
N TYR A 416 -32.32 -37.61 1.22
CA TYR A 416 -32.36 -38.91 0.55
C TYR A 416 -33.75 -39.55 0.62
N PHE A 417 -34.35 -39.66 1.81
CA PHE A 417 -35.61 -40.35 2.04
C PHE A 417 -36.85 -39.45 1.94
N GLY A 418 -36.69 -38.13 1.84
CA GLY A 418 -37.78 -37.15 1.78
C GLY A 418 -38.32 -36.71 3.15
N GLN A 419 -38.03 -37.45 4.22
CA GLN A 419 -38.46 -37.18 5.59
C GLN A 419 -37.29 -37.34 6.57
N SER A 420 -37.29 -36.60 7.68
CA SER A 420 -36.23 -36.69 8.69
C SER A 420 -36.20 -38.08 9.36
N PRO A 421 -35.07 -38.51 9.94
CA PRO A 421 -34.98 -39.81 10.63
C PRO A 421 -36.04 -39.99 11.73
N ALA A 422 -36.37 -38.91 12.45
CA ALA A 422 -37.37 -38.93 13.52
C ALA A 422 -38.80 -39.07 12.96
N GLU A 423 -39.12 -38.39 11.86
CA GLU A 423 -40.38 -38.58 11.14
C GLU A 423 -40.46 -39.99 10.55
N TYR A 424 -39.37 -40.46 9.92
CA TYR A 424 -39.25 -41.80 9.34
C TYR A 424 -39.55 -42.89 10.36
N ARG A 425 -38.94 -42.82 11.55
CA ARG A 425 -39.18 -43.76 12.63
C ARG A 425 -40.65 -43.83 13.08
N LYS A 426 -41.35 -42.69 13.10
CA LYS A 426 -42.79 -42.62 13.46
C LYS A 426 -43.72 -43.21 12.40
N THR A 427 -43.26 -43.35 11.15
CA THR A 427 -44.07 -43.93 10.06
C THR A 427 -44.03 -45.46 10.03
N ILE A 428 -43.10 -46.07 10.78
CA ILE A 428 -42.80 -47.52 10.73
C ILE A 428 -43.15 -48.24 12.04
N LEU A 429 -43.06 -47.54 13.17
CA LEU A 429 -43.49 -47.98 14.50
C LEU A 429 -44.86 -47.40 14.81
#